data_AF-A0A9W3JTY8-F1
#
_entry.id   AF-A0A9W3JTY8-F1
#
_cell.length_a   1.000
_cell.length_b   1.000
_cell.length_c   1.000
_cell.angle_alpha   90.00
_cell.angle_beta   90.00
_cell.angle_gamma   90.00
#
_symmetry.space_group_name_H-M   'P 1'
#
loop_
_entity.id
_entity.type
_entity.pdbx_description
1 polymer ?
#
loop_
_entity_poly.entity_id
_entity_poly.type
_entity_poly.pdbx_seq_one_letter_code
_entity_poly.pdbx_strand_id
1 'polypeptide(L)'
;MNFYKILFQPNDKKKPFYKQISLNNVIVGENGYSYGIQYSPQSFNDWLMDDNIYKIFLESTVKQLIMSNHKFLDLITAQKRLNLTLVDCEFKNIDIEDVLDGEEFDSELLKSVIEDFEYPIMKVYFRTKNRHMVTLKSNGVLGIDDDLSENELDDIKKLIDFLGFGPVMLV
;
A
#
# COMPACT_ATOMS: atom_id res chain seq x y z
N MET A 1 -14.55 -4.57 3.90
CA MET A 1 -13.15 -4.24 3.57
C MET A 1 -12.67 -5.14 2.45
N ASN A 2 -12.20 -4.52 1.36
CA ASN A 2 -11.57 -5.18 0.22
C ASN A 2 -10.05 -5.11 0.32
N PHE A 3 -9.36 -6.13 -0.17
CA PHE A 3 -7.91 -6.19 -0.18
C PHE A 3 -7.38 -6.15 -1.60
N TYR A 4 -6.29 -5.40 -1.79
CA TYR A 4 -5.65 -5.19 -3.07
C TYR A 4 -4.15 -5.42 -2.96
N LYS A 5 -3.57 -6.20 -3.88
CA LYS A 5 -2.13 -6.33 -4.02
C LYS A 5 -1.63 -5.17 -4.87
N ILE A 6 -0.73 -4.37 -4.32
CA ILE A 6 -0.17 -3.23 -5.05
C ILE A 6 0.95 -3.72 -5.96
N LEU A 7 0.82 -3.34 -7.22
CA LEU A 7 1.74 -3.61 -8.31
C LEU A 7 2.13 -2.29 -8.98
N PHE A 8 3.33 -2.23 -9.53
CA PHE A 8 3.78 -1.07 -10.27
C PHE A 8 4.73 -1.45 -11.40
N GLN A 9 4.78 -0.60 -12.42
CA GLN A 9 5.57 -0.80 -13.62
C GLN A 9 6.53 0.37 -13.81
N PRO A 10 7.81 0.22 -13.46
CA PRO A 10 8.79 1.31 -13.59
C PRO A 10 9.05 1.74 -15.02
N ASN A 11 8.78 0.87 -16.00
CA ASN A 11 9.01 1.14 -17.42
C ASN A 11 7.68 1.51 -18.10
N ASP A 12 7.48 2.80 -18.33
CA ASP A 12 6.31 3.41 -18.96
C ASP A 12 6.25 3.25 -20.49
N LYS A 13 7.28 2.64 -21.11
CA LYS A 13 7.33 2.44 -22.56
C LYS A 13 6.38 1.35 -23.06
N LYS A 14 5.84 0.53 -22.16
CA LYS A 14 4.88 -0.54 -22.48
C LYS A 14 3.52 -0.19 -21.92
N LYS A 15 2.44 -0.61 -22.60
CA LYS A 15 1.07 -0.45 -22.10
C LYS A 15 0.97 -0.97 -20.66
N PRO A 16 0.23 -0.33 -19.74
CA PRO A 16 0.04 -0.86 -18.39
C PRO A 16 -0.50 -2.29 -18.42
N PHE A 17 0.06 -3.15 -17.58
CA PHE A 17 -0.16 -4.58 -17.56
C PHE A 17 -1.63 -4.94 -17.33
N TYR A 18 -2.34 -4.25 -16.44
CA TYR A 18 -3.78 -4.47 -16.24
C TYR A 18 -4.60 -4.24 -17.52
N LYS A 19 -4.15 -3.36 -18.42
CA LYS A 19 -4.78 -3.16 -19.74
C LYS A 19 -4.34 -4.17 -20.79
N GLN A 20 -3.23 -4.88 -20.60
CA GLN A 20 -2.77 -5.92 -21.53
C GLN A 20 -3.59 -7.20 -21.37
N ILE A 21 -3.93 -7.55 -20.13
CA ILE A 21 -4.72 -8.75 -19.81
C ILE A 21 -6.19 -8.45 -19.48
N SER A 22 -6.64 -7.21 -19.71
CA SER A 22 -8.03 -6.77 -19.50
C SER A 22 -8.55 -7.09 -18.09
N LEU A 23 -7.73 -6.82 -17.08
CA LEU A 23 -8.12 -6.98 -15.68
C LEU A 23 -9.25 -6.00 -15.32
N ASN A 24 -10.31 -6.54 -14.73
CA ASN A 24 -11.40 -5.77 -14.15
C ASN A 24 -11.16 -5.54 -12.65
N ASN A 25 -11.90 -4.62 -12.04
CA ASN A 25 -11.86 -4.33 -10.59
C ASN A 25 -10.46 -3.94 -10.08
N VAL A 26 -9.76 -3.11 -10.85
CA VAL A 26 -8.44 -2.56 -10.52
C VAL A 26 -8.61 -1.12 -10.05
N ILE A 27 -7.95 -0.76 -8.94
CA ILE A 27 -7.79 0.64 -8.55
C ILE A 27 -6.48 1.12 -9.13
N VAL A 28 -6.54 2.09 -10.03
CA VAL A 28 -5.37 2.58 -10.78
C VAL A 28 -4.95 3.92 -10.20
N GLY A 29 -3.67 4.06 -9.87
CA GLY A 29 -3.09 5.35 -9.49
C GLY A 29 -3.18 6.37 -10.63
N GLU A 30 -2.96 7.65 -10.33
CA GLU A 30 -3.13 8.75 -11.29
C GLU A 30 -2.14 8.63 -12.46
N ASN A 31 -0.92 8.13 -12.22
CA ASN A 31 0.08 7.92 -13.28
C ASN A 31 -0.24 6.74 -14.22
N GLY A 32 -1.20 5.88 -13.86
CA GLY A 32 -1.64 4.76 -14.69
C GLY A 32 -0.70 3.54 -14.71
N TYR A 33 0.44 3.58 -14.01
CA TYR A 33 1.47 2.53 -13.94
C TYR A 33 1.66 1.96 -12.54
N SER A 34 1.03 2.53 -11.52
CA SER A 34 0.79 1.88 -10.22
C SER A 34 -0.68 1.49 -10.12
N TYR A 35 -0.97 0.34 -9.51
CA TYR A 35 -2.33 -0.16 -9.40
C TYR A 35 -2.48 -1.23 -8.32
N GLY A 36 -3.65 -1.29 -7.71
CA GLY A 36 -4.09 -2.36 -6.82
C GLY A 36 -5.01 -3.32 -7.54
N ILE A 37 -4.66 -4.60 -7.58
CA ILE A 37 -5.55 -5.67 -8.06
C ILE A 37 -6.18 -6.41 -6.88
N GLN A 38 -7.44 -6.83 -6.99
CA GLN A 38 -8.12 -7.54 -5.92
C GLN A 38 -7.32 -8.77 -5.46
N TYR A 39 -7.19 -8.96 -4.15
CA TYR A 39 -6.26 -9.91 -3.57
C TYR A 39 -6.94 -10.88 -2.60
N SER A 40 -6.71 -12.16 -2.87
CA SER A 40 -6.63 -13.20 -1.86
C SER A 40 -5.34 -14.00 -2.09
N PRO A 41 -4.71 -14.59 -1.06
CA PRO A 41 -3.49 -15.38 -1.26
C PRO A 41 -3.66 -16.48 -2.31
N GLN A 42 -4.80 -17.18 -2.27
CA GLN A 42 -5.11 -18.26 -3.19
C GLN A 42 -5.30 -17.75 -4.62
N SER A 43 -6.21 -16.80 -4.83
CA SER A 43 -6.52 -16.28 -6.17
C SER A 43 -5.32 -15.59 -6.83
N PHE A 44 -4.49 -14.90 -6.04
CA PHE A 44 -3.28 -14.26 -6.56
C PHE A 44 -2.21 -15.28 -6.94
N ASN A 45 -2.06 -16.37 -6.18
CA ASN A 45 -1.15 -17.45 -6.52
C ASN A 45 -1.60 -18.20 -7.79
N ASP A 46 -2.88 -18.56 -7.87
CA ASP A 46 -3.45 -19.22 -9.06
C ASP A 46 -3.26 -18.36 -10.31
N TRP A 47 -3.45 -17.05 -10.18
CA TRP A 47 -3.24 -16.07 -11.25
C TRP A 47 -1.77 -15.95 -11.70
N LEU A 48 -0.81 -16.03 -10.77
CA LEU A 48 0.63 -16.06 -11.11
C LEU A 48 1.10 -17.40 -11.68
N MET A 49 0.34 -18.48 -11.49
CA MET A 49 0.63 -19.81 -12.05
C MET A 49 0.11 -19.98 -13.48
N ASP A 50 -0.68 -19.03 -14.01
CA ASP A 50 -1.03 -19.01 -15.42
C ASP A 50 0.17 -18.54 -16.26
N ASP A 51 0.67 -19.41 -17.14
CA ASP A 51 1.87 -19.17 -17.95
C ASP A 51 1.77 -17.91 -18.82
N ASN A 52 0.59 -17.61 -19.38
CA ASN A 52 0.40 -16.45 -20.24
C ASN A 52 0.46 -15.16 -19.43
N ILE A 53 -0.23 -15.15 -18.28
CA ILE A 53 -0.23 -14.02 -17.35
C ILE A 53 1.19 -13.79 -16.83
N TYR A 54 1.86 -14.85 -16.38
CA TYR A 54 3.22 -14.77 -15.82
C TYR A 54 4.22 -14.25 -16.86
N LYS A 55 4.12 -14.73 -18.11
CA LYS A 55 4.94 -14.22 -19.21
C LYS A 55 4.73 -12.72 -19.42
N ILE A 56 3.49 -12.26 -19.51
CA ILE A 56 3.19 -10.83 -19.70
C ILE A 56 3.66 -10.01 -18.49
N PHE A 57 3.53 -10.55 -17.27
CA PHE A 57 3.99 -9.93 -16.03
C PHE A 57 5.50 -9.67 -16.07
N LEU A 58 6.28 -10.65 -16.49
CA LEU A 58 7.73 -10.55 -16.67
C LEU A 58 8.11 -9.59 -17.79
N GLU A 59 7.51 -9.74 -18.98
CA GLU A 59 7.79 -8.89 -20.14
C GLU A 59 7.46 -7.42 -19.86
N SER A 60 6.41 -7.17 -19.07
CA SER A 60 5.97 -5.83 -18.68
C SER A 60 6.71 -5.29 -17.46
N THR A 61 7.70 -6.03 -16.95
CA THR A 61 8.55 -5.67 -15.81
C THR A 61 7.75 -5.24 -14.58
N VAL A 62 6.62 -5.91 -14.33
CA VAL A 62 5.75 -5.61 -13.20
C VAL A 62 6.49 -5.96 -11.91
N LYS A 63 6.47 -5.04 -10.95
CA LYS A 63 7.01 -5.23 -9.61
C LYS A 63 5.87 -5.31 -8.62
N GLN A 64 6.03 -6.19 -7.64
CA GLN A 64 5.14 -6.25 -6.48
C GLN A 64 5.65 -5.29 -5.41
N LEU A 65 4.74 -4.54 -4.78
CA LEU A 65 5.11 -3.73 -3.63
C LEU A 65 5.51 -4.64 -2.47
N ILE A 66 6.61 -4.26 -1.82
CA ILE A 66 7.06 -4.76 -0.52
C ILE A 66 7.42 -3.54 0.32
N MET A 67 6.89 -3.49 1.54
CA MET A 67 7.06 -2.39 2.49
C MET A 67 8.08 -2.80 3.54
N SER A 68 9.20 -2.07 3.55
CA SER A 68 10.18 -2.07 4.64
C SER A 68 9.83 -1.00 5.66
N ASN A 69 10.46 -1.02 6.84
CA ASN A 69 10.31 0.03 7.85
C ASN A 69 10.53 1.42 7.27
N HIS A 70 11.59 1.63 6.48
CA HIS A 70 11.83 2.90 5.80
C HIS A 70 10.65 3.37 4.94
N LYS A 71 10.05 2.47 4.15
CA LYS A 71 8.89 2.84 3.31
C LYS A 71 7.65 3.14 4.13
N PHE A 72 7.47 2.46 5.26
CA PHE A 72 6.41 2.79 6.20
C PHE A 72 6.65 4.16 6.83
N LEU A 73 7.87 4.49 7.24
CA LEU A 73 8.23 5.81 7.75
C LEU A 73 7.98 6.92 6.73
N ASP A 74 8.35 6.70 5.46
CA ASP A 74 8.05 7.62 4.36
C ASP A 74 6.53 7.87 4.26
N LEU A 75 5.74 6.80 4.33
CA LEU A 75 4.27 6.86 4.27
C LEU A 75 3.67 7.60 5.47
N ILE A 76 4.12 7.27 6.69
CA ILE A 76 3.67 7.91 7.93
C ILE A 76 4.00 9.41 7.90
N THR A 77 5.17 9.77 7.37
CA THR A 77 5.59 11.17 7.18
C THR A 77 4.72 11.88 6.13
N ALA A 78 4.33 11.19 5.07
CA ALA A 78 3.48 11.72 4.01
C ALA A 78 1.97 11.72 4.34
N GLN A 79 1.53 11.13 5.46
CA GLN A 79 0.11 10.86 5.75
C GLN A 79 -0.81 12.08 5.59
N LYS A 80 -0.37 13.27 6.04
CA LYS A 80 -1.16 14.51 5.95
C LYS A 80 -1.41 14.93 4.50
N ARG A 81 -0.43 14.72 3.61
CA ARG A 81 -0.54 15.01 2.17
C ARG A 81 -1.47 14.03 1.46
N LEU A 82 -1.56 12.82 1.99
CA LEU A 82 -2.43 11.75 1.50
C LEU A 82 -3.83 11.77 2.15
N ASN A 83 -4.14 12.77 2.99
CA ASN A 83 -5.39 12.86 3.73
C ASN A 83 -5.68 11.62 4.61
N LEU A 84 -4.62 11.01 5.14
CA LEU A 84 -4.68 9.86 6.03
C LEU A 84 -4.21 10.26 7.43
N THR A 85 -4.82 9.63 8.44
CA THR A 85 -4.41 9.74 9.84
C THR A 85 -4.02 8.37 10.34
N LEU A 86 -2.76 8.19 10.76
CA LEU A 86 -2.29 6.94 11.37
C LEU A 86 -3.03 6.73 12.69
N VAL A 87 -3.56 5.53 12.90
CA VAL A 87 -4.31 5.18 14.13
C VAL A 87 -3.76 3.96 14.85
N ASP A 88 -3.01 3.09 14.17
CA ASP A 88 -2.43 1.89 14.78
C ASP A 88 -1.31 1.29 13.92
N CYS A 89 -0.48 0.43 14.51
CA CYS A 89 0.61 -0.30 13.86
C CYS A 89 0.84 -1.67 14.51
N GLU A 90 1.04 -2.71 13.70
CA GLU A 90 1.45 -4.04 14.14
C GLU A 90 2.92 -4.27 13.84
N PHE A 91 3.66 -4.73 14.85
CA PHE A 91 5.04 -5.16 14.73
C PHE A 91 5.17 -6.68 14.74
N LYS A 92 6.33 -7.16 14.28
CA LYS A 92 6.66 -8.57 14.34
C LYS A 92 7.12 -8.93 15.76
N ASN A 93 6.40 -9.85 16.41
CA ASN A 93 6.76 -10.44 17.70
C ASN A 93 6.82 -9.47 18.90
N ILE A 94 6.18 -8.30 18.81
CA ILE A 94 6.06 -7.35 19.92
C ILE A 94 4.72 -6.63 19.79
N ASP A 95 4.06 -6.41 20.92
CA ASP A 95 2.79 -5.69 20.98
C ASP A 95 3.05 -4.18 21.01
N ILE A 96 2.17 -3.41 20.35
CA ILE A 96 2.31 -1.95 20.28
C ILE A 96 2.31 -1.31 21.68
N GLU A 97 1.60 -1.90 22.65
CA GLU A 97 1.56 -1.43 24.03
C GLU A 97 2.95 -1.52 24.71
N ASP A 98 3.71 -2.58 24.44
CA ASP A 98 5.08 -2.75 24.94
C ASP A 98 6.04 -1.72 24.30
N VAL A 99 5.74 -1.32 23.06
CA VAL A 99 6.53 -0.34 22.29
C VAL A 99 6.27 1.08 22.79
N LEU A 100 5.03 1.38 23.19
CA LEU A 100 4.62 2.70 23.68
C LEU A 100 5.01 2.96 25.14
N ASP A 101 5.30 1.92 25.93
CA ASP A 101 5.66 2.01 27.37
C ASP A 101 4.67 2.89 28.18
N GLY A 102 3.38 2.77 27.87
CA GLY A 102 2.30 3.52 28.54
C GLY A 102 2.04 4.94 28.00
N GLU A 103 2.74 5.38 26.95
CA GLU A 103 2.42 6.62 26.23
C GLU A 103 1.21 6.48 25.29
N GLU A 104 0.54 7.59 24.99
CA GLU A 104 -0.53 7.61 23.99
C GLU A 104 0.04 7.39 22.59
N PHE A 105 -0.73 6.72 21.73
CA PHE A 105 -0.33 6.49 20.35
C PHE A 105 -0.20 7.82 19.59
N ASP A 106 1.03 8.18 19.24
CA ASP A 106 1.33 9.31 18.36
C ASP A 106 2.26 8.89 17.21
N SER A 107 2.01 9.47 16.05
CA SER A 107 2.79 9.23 14.83
C SER A 107 4.22 9.71 14.91
N GLU A 108 4.54 10.76 15.69
CA GLU A 108 5.94 11.21 15.86
C GLU A 108 6.70 10.29 16.83
N LEU A 109 6.06 9.86 17.92
CA LEU A 109 6.62 8.85 18.83
C LEU A 109 6.91 7.53 18.09
N LEU A 110 5.97 7.07 17.25
CA LEU A 110 6.16 5.85 16.49
C LEU A 110 7.36 5.94 15.55
N LYS A 111 7.58 7.11 14.91
CA LYS A 111 8.75 7.32 14.04
C LYS A 111 10.05 7.17 14.83
N SER A 112 10.18 7.82 15.99
CA SER A 112 11.40 7.70 16.80
C SER A 112 11.64 6.27 17.24
N VAL A 113 10.59 5.55 17.66
CA VAL A 113 10.74 4.16 18.09
C VAL A 113 11.13 3.22 16.94
N ILE A 114 10.58 3.41 15.75
CA ILE A 114 10.97 2.62 14.57
C ILE A 114 12.43 2.91 14.18
N GLU A 115 12.86 4.17 14.24
CA GLU A 115 14.22 4.59 13.91
C GLU A 115 15.25 4.04 14.92
N ASP A 116 14.90 3.97 16.21
CA ASP A 116 15.82 3.58 17.28
C ASP A 116 15.90 2.06 17.52
N PHE A 117 14.80 1.33 17.33
CA PHE A 117 14.71 -0.10 17.73
C PHE A 117 14.56 -1.08 16.55
N GLU A 118 14.41 -0.59 15.32
CA GLU A 118 14.31 -1.37 14.08
C GLU A 118 13.27 -2.52 14.09
N TYR A 119 12.25 -2.48 14.96
CA TYR A 119 11.21 -3.51 15.01
C TYR A 119 10.51 -3.65 13.65
N PRO A 120 10.46 -4.85 13.03
CA PRO A 120 9.85 -4.99 11.71
C PRO A 120 8.35 -4.70 11.76
N ILE A 121 7.92 -3.69 11.00
CA ILE A 121 6.50 -3.35 10.87
C ILE A 121 5.83 -4.37 9.95
N MET A 122 4.76 -4.98 10.44
CA MET A 122 3.95 -5.94 9.71
C MET A 122 2.76 -5.30 9.02
N LYS A 123 2.16 -4.29 9.65
CA LYS A 123 0.98 -3.60 9.14
C LYS A 123 0.81 -2.25 9.79
N VAL A 124 0.31 -1.28 9.03
CA VAL A 124 -0.14 0.02 9.55
C VAL A 124 -1.62 0.23 9.26
N TYR A 125 -2.27 1.00 10.11
CA TYR A 125 -3.68 1.34 10.04
C TYR A 125 -3.86 2.85 9.97
N PHE A 126 -4.60 3.29 8.97
CA PHE A 126 -4.96 4.69 8.75
C PHE A 126 -6.48 4.85 8.74
N ARG A 127 -6.94 6.04 9.11
CA ARG A 127 -8.29 6.51 8.85
C ARG A 127 -8.27 7.62 7.80
N THR A 128 -9.22 7.56 6.89
CA THR A 128 -9.54 8.69 6.00
C THR A 128 -10.28 9.78 6.77
N LYS A 129 -10.52 10.93 6.12
CA LYS A 129 -11.35 12.02 6.68
C LYS A 129 -12.76 11.57 7.06
N ASN A 130 -13.36 10.64 6.30
CA ASN A 130 -14.70 10.11 6.61
C ASN A 130 -14.65 8.86 7.52
N ARG A 131 -13.50 8.60 8.14
CA ARG A 131 -13.27 7.50 9.09
C ARG A 131 -13.31 6.09 8.49
N HIS A 132 -13.19 5.95 7.18
CA HIS A 132 -12.96 4.65 6.55
C HIS A 132 -11.56 4.12 6.91
N MET A 133 -11.44 2.82 7.15
CA MET A 133 -10.17 2.18 7.45
C MET A 133 -9.39 1.91 6.17
N VAL A 134 -8.10 2.27 6.20
CA VAL A 134 -7.11 1.93 5.19
C VAL A 134 -5.97 1.21 5.89
N THR A 135 -5.61 0.01 5.43
CA THR A 135 -4.54 -0.77 6.04
C THR A 135 -3.48 -1.13 5.02
N LEU A 136 -2.21 -1.17 5.42
CA LEU A 136 -1.14 -1.57 4.51
C LEU A 136 -0.21 -2.56 5.19
N LYS A 137 -0.09 -3.74 4.61
CA LYS A 137 0.77 -4.84 5.10
C LYS A 137 2.18 -4.76 4.52
N SER A 138 3.14 -5.35 5.23
CA SER A 138 4.56 -5.44 4.83
C SER A 138 4.75 -6.10 3.46
N ASN A 139 3.88 -7.04 3.10
CA ASN A 139 3.85 -7.68 1.79
C ASN A 139 3.17 -6.83 0.68
N GLY A 140 2.88 -5.56 0.91
CA GLY A 140 2.30 -4.65 -0.08
C GLY A 140 0.83 -4.91 -0.41
N VAL A 141 0.07 -5.46 0.53
CA VAL A 141 -1.38 -5.60 0.43
C VAL A 141 -2.06 -4.41 1.11
N LEU A 142 -2.85 -3.67 0.36
CA LEU A 142 -3.66 -2.54 0.78
C LEU A 142 -5.09 -3.01 1.07
N GLY A 143 -5.56 -2.88 2.31
CA GLY A 143 -6.96 -3.09 2.68
C GLY A 143 -7.71 -1.77 2.75
N ILE A 144 -8.93 -1.70 2.22
CA ILE A 144 -9.73 -0.48 2.16
C ILE A 144 -11.17 -0.84 2.51
N ASP A 145 -11.79 -0.08 3.40
CA ASP A 145 -13.23 -0.20 3.65
C ASP A 145 -14.06 0.06 2.39
N ASP A 146 -15.28 -0.47 2.39
CA ASP A 146 -16.24 -0.28 1.32
C ASP A 146 -16.85 1.14 1.37
N ASP A 147 -17.63 1.51 0.35
CA ASP A 147 -18.41 2.76 0.31
C ASP A 147 -17.61 4.07 0.47
N LEU A 148 -16.36 4.08 -0.01
CA LEU A 148 -15.57 5.32 -0.11
C LEU A 148 -16.29 6.38 -0.95
N SER A 149 -16.22 7.62 -0.49
CA SER A 149 -16.60 8.77 -1.34
C SER A 149 -15.63 8.94 -2.51
N GLU A 150 -16.05 9.65 -3.57
CA GLU A 150 -15.19 9.91 -4.74
C GLU A 150 -13.87 10.60 -4.35
N ASN A 151 -13.92 11.56 -3.42
CA ASN A 151 -12.73 12.25 -2.92
C ASN A 151 -11.75 11.30 -2.21
N GLU A 152 -12.26 10.36 -1.42
CA GLU A 152 -11.42 9.37 -0.75
C GLU A 152 -10.83 8.38 -1.75
N LEU A 153 -11.60 8.02 -2.78
CA LEU A 153 -11.08 7.19 -3.85
C LEU A 153 -9.92 7.87 -4.57
N ASP A 154 -9.99 9.18 -4.81
CA ASP A 154 -8.87 9.94 -5.39
C ASP A 154 -7.66 10.00 -4.46
N ASP A 155 -7.86 10.16 -3.15
CA ASP A 155 -6.78 10.07 -2.16
C ASP A 155 -6.13 8.67 -2.15
N ILE A 156 -6.91 7.60 -2.33
CA ILE A 156 -6.39 6.24 -2.50
C ILE A 156 -5.57 6.09 -3.78
N LYS A 157 -5.97 6.71 -4.90
CA LYS A 157 -5.18 6.66 -6.14
C LYS A 157 -3.81 7.33 -5.96
N LYS A 158 -3.77 8.47 -5.26
CA LYS A 158 -2.51 9.14 -4.89
C LYS A 158 -1.65 8.30 -3.96
N LEU A 159 -2.28 7.61 -2.99
CA LEU A 159 -1.60 6.65 -2.14
C LEU A 159 -0.96 5.53 -2.98
N ILE A 160 -1.69 4.95 -3.93
CA ILE A 160 -1.16 3.86 -4.77
C ILE A 160 0.05 4.32 -5.60
N ASP A 161 0.01 5.54 -6.14
CA ASP A 161 1.16 6.13 -6.83
C ASP A 161 2.36 6.36 -5.90
N PHE A 162 2.10 6.93 -4.72
CA PHE A 162 3.13 7.13 -3.70
C PHE A 162 3.78 5.80 -3.31
N LEU A 163 3.00 4.74 -3.12
CA LEU A 163 3.52 3.42 -2.75
C LEU A 163 4.35 2.79 -3.88
N GLY A 164 3.94 2.98 -5.14
CA GLY A 164 4.65 2.42 -6.30
C GLY A 164 5.96 3.14 -6.63
N PHE A 165 5.97 4.47 -6.55
CA PHE A 165 7.04 5.31 -7.10
C PHE A 165 7.71 6.23 -6.06
N GLY A 166 7.20 6.27 -4.84
CA GLY A 166 7.73 7.10 -3.77
C GLY A 166 7.24 8.56 -3.82
N PRO A 167 7.83 9.43 -2.98
CA PRO A 167 7.36 10.80 -2.74
C PRO A 167 7.48 11.74 -3.95
N VAL A 168 8.26 11.39 -4.98
CA VAL A 168 8.54 12.24 -6.14
C VAL A 168 7.28 12.51 -6.98
N MET A 169 6.24 11.67 -6.87
CA MET A 169 5.01 11.79 -7.66
C MET A 169 3.94 12.73 -7.06
N LEU A 170 4.18 13.31 -5.88
CA LEU A 170 3.19 14.19 -5.21
C LEU A 170 3.41 15.69 -5.53
N VAL A 171 4.02 16.02 -6.67
CA VAL A 171 4.35 17.39 -7.11
C VAL A 171 3.31 17.90 -8.10
#